data_AF-A0A3M6JYR6-F1
#
_entry.id   AF-A0A3M6JYR6-F1
#
_cell.length_a   1.000
_cell.length_b   1.000
_cell.length_c   1.000
_cell.angle_alpha   90.00
_cell.angle_beta   90.00
_cell.angle_gamma   90.00
#
_symmetry.space_group_name_H-M   'P 1'
#
loop_
_entity.id
_entity.type
_entity.pdbx_description
1 polymer ?
#
loop_
_entity_poly.entity_id
_entity_poly.type
_entity_poly.pdbx_seq_one_letter_code
_entity_poly.pdbx_strand_id
1 'polypeptide(L)' 'MDKYLTVILIFMVVTIAIAFFNPSTGELRFIAPMFYGGIAGIIIIVVYSSYKEKKARQAANAKRRSKKK' A
#
# COMPACT_ATOMS: atom_id res chain seq x y z
N MET A 1 7.50 1.00 -6.13
CA MET A 1 6.77 -0.06 -5.41
C MET A 1 6.84 -1.41 -6.15
N ASP A 2 6.93 -2.53 -5.42
CA ASP A 2 7.03 -3.87 -6.02
C ASP A 2 5.66 -4.35 -6.58
N LYS A 3 5.67 -5.18 -7.63
CA LYS A 3 4.43 -5.66 -8.29
C LYS A 3 3.46 -6.34 -7.32
N TYR A 4 3.96 -7.13 -6.37
CA TYR A 4 3.13 -7.84 -5.40
C TYR A 4 2.48 -6.86 -4.43
N LEU A 5 3.23 -5.85 -4.00
CA LEU A 5 2.73 -4.83 -3.08
C LEU A 5 1.68 -3.93 -3.75
N THR A 6 1.79 -3.70 -5.06
CA THR A 6 0.75 -3.03 -5.86
C THR A 6 -0.53 -3.85 -5.92
N VAL A 7 -0.43 -5.16 -6.14
CA VAL A 7 -1.61 -6.05 -6.13
C VAL A 7 -2.30 -6.02 -4.77
N ILE A 8 -1.54 -6.10 -3.67
CA ILE A 8 -2.10 -6.01 -2.31
C ILE A 8 -2.76 -4.64 -2.09
N LEU A 9 -2.16 -3.55 -2.57
CA LEU A 9 -2.74 -2.21 -2.46
C LEU A 9 -4.12 -2.12 -3.14
N ILE A 10 -4.25 -2.71 -4.34
CA ILE A 10 -5.54 -2.77 -5.05
C ILE A 10 -6.57 -3.52 -4.22
N PHE A 11 -6.20 -4.65 -3.60
CA PHE A 11 -7.10 -5.38 -2.71
C PHE A 11 -7.57 -4.53 -1.52
N MET A 12 -6.69 -3.71 -0.92
CA MET A 12 -7.10 -2.82 0.17
C MET A 12 -8.14 -1.78 -0.28
N VAL A 13 -7.98 -1.23 -1.48
CA VAL A 13 -8.96 -0.29 -2.06
C VAL A 13 -10.30 -0.99 -2.33
N VAL A 14 -10.26 -2.22 -2.85
CA VAL A 14 -11.48 -3.03 -3.07
C VAL A 14 -12.16 -3.36 -1.74
N THR A 15 -11.40 -3.69 -0.68
CA THR A 15 -11.94 -3.90 0.67
C THR A 15 -12.68 -2.69 1.19
N ILE A 16 -12.18 -1.47 0.92
CA ILE A 16 -12.88 -0.23 1.30
C ILE A 16 -14.22 -0.11 0.56
N ALA A 17 -14.27 -0.43 -0.74
CA ALA A 17 -15.54 -0.43 -1.48
C ALA A 17 -16.53 -1.47 -0.91
N ILE A 18 -16.07 -2.68 -0.61
CA ILE A 18 -16.89 -3.75 0.00
C ILE A 18 -17.37 -3.36 1.41
N ALA A 19 -16.67 -2.48 2.11
CA ALA A 19 -17.14 -1.96 3.39
C ALA A 19 -18.44 -1.15 3.25
N PHE A 20 -18.70 -0.57 2.08
CA PHE A 20 -19.89 0.23 1.78
C PHE A 20 -21.00 -0.53 1.05
N PHE A 21 -20.67 -1.60 0.33
CA PHE A 21 -21.62 -2.34 -0.50
C PHE A 21 -21.67 -3.82 -0.11
N ASN A 22 -22.88 -4.38 -0.01
CA ASN A 22 -23.02 -5.82 0.08
C ASN A 22 -22.71 -6.44 -1.30
N PRO A 23 -21.68 -7.28 -1.45
CA PRO A 23 -21.30 -7.83 -2.75
C PRO A 23 -22.34 -8.80 -3.32
N SER A 24 -23.24 -9.34 -2.50
CA SER A 24 -24.28 -10.27 -2.94
C SER A 24 -25.60 -9.57 -3.29
N THR A 25 -25.95 -8.48 -2.59
CA THR A 25 -27.26 -7.81 -2.77
C THR A 25 -27.15 -6.42 -3.38
N GLY A 26 -25.96 -5.80 -3.40
CA GLY A 26 -25.74 -4.43 -3.86
C GLY A 26 -26.22 -3.35 -2.88
N GLU A 27 -26.78 -3.74 -1.73
CA GLU A 27 -27.29 -2.79 -0.74
C GLU A 27 -26.17 -1.98 -0.10
N LEU A 28 -26.48 -0.72 0.22
CA LEU A 28 -25.59 0.15 0.95
C LEU A 28 -25.56 -0.29 2.43
N ARG A 29 -24.36 -0.51 2.94
CA ARG A 29 -24.09 -0.81 4.36
C ARG A 29 -22.82 -0.11 4.79
N PHE A 30 -22.49 -0.13 6.07
CA PHE A 30 -21.18 0.33 6.52
C PHE A 30 -20.58 -0.65 7.52
N ILE A 31 -19.47 -1.29 7.13
CA ILE A 31 -18.70 -2.17 8.01
C ILE A 31 -17.43 -1.46 8.43
N ALA A 32 -17.51 -0.77 9.58
CA ALA A 32 -16.39 0.02 10.11
C ALA A 32 -15.06 -0.76 10.20
N PRO A 33 -15.01 -2.03 10.66
CA PRO A 33 -13.75 -2.79 10.70
C PRO A 33 -13.10 -2.98 9.33
N MET A 34 -13.89 -3.21 8.27
CA MET A 34 -13.37 -3.38 6.91
C MET A 34 -12.85 -2.06 6.35
N PHE A 35 -13.57 -0.97 6.61
CA PHE A 35 -13.16 0.37 6.17
C PHE A 35 -11.83 0.78 6.83
N TYR A 36 -11.78 0.78 8.15
CA TYR A 36 -10.57 1.18 8.88
C TYR A 36 -9.42 0.19 8.67
N GLY A 37 -9.72 -1.11 8.52
CA GLY A 37 -8.72 -2.12 8.16
C GLY A 37 -8.09 -1.87 6.78
N GLY A 38 -8.90 -1.56 5.77
CA GLY A 38 -8.40 -1.20 4.43
C GLY A 38 -7.53 0.06 4.45
N ILE A 39 -7.97 1.11 5.15
CA ILE A 39 -7.19 2.34 5.32
C ILE A 39 -5.86 2.07 6.03
N ALA A 40 -5.87 1.32 7.14
CA ALA A 40 -4.65 0.95 7.86
C ALA A 40 -3.69 0.13 6.97
N GLY A 41 -4.21 -0.81 6.18
CA GLY A 41 -3.43 -1.59 5.22
C GLY A 41 -2.74 -0.72 4.17
N ILE A 42 -3.46 0.26 3.59
CA ILE A 42 -2.90 1.23 2.65
C ILE A 42 -1.75 2.02 3.29
N ILE A 43 -1.95 2.53 4.52
CA ILE A 43 -0.93 3.29 5.24
C ILE A 43 0.35 2.47 5.40
N ILE A 44 0.23 1.22 5.86
CA ILE A 44 1.38 0.32 6.06
C ILE A 44 2.13 0.10 4.74
N ILE A 45 1.41 -0.15 3.64
CA ILE A 45 2.02 -0.38 2.32
C ILE A 45 2.78 0.86 1.84
N VAL A 46 2.18 2.03 1.96
CA VAL A 46 2.79 3.29 1.52
C VAL A 46 4.05 3.57 2.34
N VAL A 47 3.96 3.49 3.67
CA VAL A 47 5.11 3.73 4.56
C VAL A 47 6.25 2.76 4.29
N TYR A 48 5.94 1.46 4.17
CA TYR A 48 6.94 0.44 3.85
C TYR A 48 7.62 0.71 2.51
N SER A 49 6.84 1.06 1.48
CA SER A 49 7.35 1.37 0.15
C SER A 49 8.27 2.59 0.16
N SER A 50 7.86 3.66 0.83
CA SER A 50 8.65 4.87 0.99
C SER A 50 9.97 4.59 1.71
N TYR A 51 9.95 3.75 2.76
CA TYR A 51 11.18 3.36 3.47
C TYR A 51 12.13 2.55 2.57
N LYS A 52 11.60 1.57 1.83
CA LYS A 52 12.37 0.74 0.88
C LYS A 52 13.01 1.60 -0.22
N GLU A 53 12.26 2.52 -0.82
CA GLU A 53 12.76 3.42 -1.86
C GLU A 53 13.82 4.40 -1.32
N LYS A 54 13.63 4.94 -0.12
CA LYS A 54 14.63 5.79 0.55
C LYS A 54 15.96 5.05 0.72
N LYS A 55 15.93 3.81 1.20
CA LYS A 55 17.12 2.97 1.38
C LYS A 55 17.80 2.65 0.05
N ALA A 56 17.03 2.32 -1.00
CA ALA A 56 17.57 2.06 -2.33
C ALA A 56 18.29 3.28 -2.92
N ARG A 57 17.72 4.49 -2.73
CA ARG A 57 18.32 5.74 -3.17
C ARG A 57 19.63 6.05 -2.43
N GLN A 58 19.68 5.80 -1.14
CA GLN A 58 20.92 5.94 -0.35
C GLN A 58 22.02 5.00 -0.83
N ALA A 59 21.70 3.72 -1.06
CA ALA A 59 22.67 2.74 -1.57
C ALA A 59 23.20 3.12 -2.97
N ALA A 60 22.33 3.58 -3.88
CA ALA A 60 22.73 4.04 -5.20
C ALA A 60 23.66 5.27 -5.12
N ASN A 61 23.38 6.22 -4.22
CA ASN A 61 24.22 7.40 -4.02
C ASN A 61 25.58 7.04 -3.40
N ALA A 62 25.63 6.11 -2.44
CA ALA A 62 26.89 5.62 -1.87
C ALA A 62 27.78 4.96 -2.93
N LYS A 63 27.20 4.09 -3.77
CA LYS A 63 27.92 3.44 -4.89
C LYS A 63 28.44 4.45 -5.92
N ARG A 64 27.71 5.54 -6.16
CA ARG A 64 28.16 6.64 -7.04
C ARG A 64 29.32 7.42 -6.42
N ARG A 65 29.30 7.67 -5.10
CA ARG A 65 30.40 8.34 -4.40
C ARG A 65 31.66 7.48 -4.34
N SER A 66 31.53 6.17 -4.10
CA SER A 66 32.68 5.25 -4.03
C SER A 66 33.38 5.04 -5.36
N LYS A 67 32.69 5.22 -6.49
CA LYS A 67 33.29 5.16 -7.85
C LYS A 67 33.98 6.46 -8.28
N LYS A 68 33.76 7.56 -7.56
CA LYS A 68 34.37 8.88 -7.84
C LYS A 68 35.64 9.13 -7.02
N LYS A 69 35.88 8.34 -5.98
CA LYS A 69 37.18 8.21 -5.31
C LYS A 69 37.95 7.09 -6.00
#